data_AF-A0A7J6UK13-F1
#
_entry.id   AF-A0A7J6UK13-F1
#
_cell.length_a   1.000
_cell.length_b   1.000
_cell.length_c   1.000
_cell.angle_alpha   90.00
_cell.angle_beta   90.00
_cell.angle_gamma   90.00
#
_symmetry.space_group_name_H-M   'P 1'
#
loop_
_entity.id
_entity.type
_entity.pdbx_description
1 polymer ?
#
loop_
_entity_poly.entity_id
_entity_poly.type
_entity_poly.pdbx_seq_one_letter_code
_entity_poly.pdbx_strand_id
1 'polypeptide(L)'
;VGYVAAMPDVHLGKGATIGSVFASRDFVCPNAVGVDIGCGMCAVKVPGLTRLGLSETFLVKLHGQLVQRIPTGFNSHEKASPEMRGAMKRLMEEHNPTAHTRGVIGERHVRQ
;
A
#
# COMPACT_ATOMS: atom_id res chain seq x y z
N VAL A 1 15.46 -13.29 21.78
CA VAL A 1 14.84 -13.14 20.45
C VAL A 1 15.58 -14.06 19.50
N GLY A 2 14.87 -14.62 18.52
CA GLY A 2 15.32 -15.74 17.68
C GLY A 2 16.16 -15.34 16.47
N TYR A 3 15.83 -15.91 15.30
CA TYR A 3 16.58 -15.73 14.05
C TYR A 3 16.07 -14.54 13.23
N VAL A 4 16.95 -14.00 12.38
CA VAL A 4 16.61 -13.12 11.26
C VAL A 4 16.58 -13.98 9.99
N ALA A 5 15.54 -13.84 9.17
CA ALA A 5 15.42 -14.54 7.90
C ALA A 5 15.45 -13.56 6.74
N ALA A 6 16.12 -13.95 5.66
CA ALA A 6 16.07 -13.27 4.37
C ALA A 6 15.30 -14.16 3.39
N MET A 7 14.28 -13.59 2.74
CA MET A 7 13.53 -14.26 1.70
C MET A 7 14.37 -14.39 0.41
N PRO A 8 14.04 -15.32 -0.50
CA PRO A 8 14.82 -15.54 -1.73
C PRO A 8 14.90 -14.31 -2.66
N ASP A 9 13.99 -13.35 -2.52
CA ASP A 9 13.92 -12.08 -3.27
C ASP A 9 14.58 -10.90 -2.53
N VAL A 10 15.36 -11.17 -1.48
CA VAL A 10 16.02 -10.14 -0.66
C VAL A 10 16.93 -9.23 -1.49
N HIS A 11 16.84 -7.93 -1.25
CA HIS A 11 17.71 -6.94 -1.87
C HIS A 11 17.85 -5.68 -1.01
N LEU A 12 18.73 -4.77 -1.45
CA LEU A 12 19.01 -3.53 -0.73
C LEU A 12 17.74 -2.69 -0.57
N GLY A 13 17.44 -2.31 0.67
CA GLY A 13 16.41 -1.35 1.00
C GLY A 13 16.99 -0.17 1.80
N LYS A 14 16.12 0.77 2.18
CA LYS A 14 16.53 1.97 2.94
C LYS A 14 16.42 1.70 4.44
N GLY A 15 17.56 1.37 5.07
CA GLY A 15 17.66 1.12 6.52
C GLY A 15 17.43 -0.32 6.94
N ALA A 16 16.56 -1.06 6.25
CA ALA A 16 16.45 -2.52 6.31
C ALA A 16 16.41 -3.07 4.88
N THR A 17 16.77 -4.34 4.68
CA THR A 17 16.62 -4.99 3.37
C THR A 17 15.15 -5.33 3.10
N ILE A 18 14.72 -5.18 1.85
CA ILE A 18 13.41 -5.68 1.40
C ILE A 18 13.50 -7.21 1.39
N GLY A 19 12.46 -7.89 1.86
CA GLY A 19 12.45 -9.36 1.99
C GLY A 19 13.06 -9.88 3.31
N SER A 20 13.32 -9.02 4.30
CA SER A 20 13.73 -9.46 5.65
C SER A 20 12.55 -9.73 6.58
N VAL A 21 12.70 -10.75 7.43
CA VAL A 21 11.76 -11.06 8.51
C VAL A 21 12.53 -11.19 9.82
N PHE A 22 12.13 -10.42 10.83
CA PHE A 22 12.67 -10.53 12.19
C PHE A 22 11.64 -10.09 13.22
N ALA A 23 11.83 -10.52 14.46
CA ALA A 23 11.02 -10.11 15.60
C ALA A 23 11.88 -9.34 16.61
N SER A 24 11.39 -8.17 17.03
CA SER A 24 11.94 -7.37 18.12
C SER A 24 11.00 -7.41 19.33
N ARG A 25 11.56 -7.29 20.54
CA ARG A 25 10.77 -7.30 21.79
C ARG A 25 10.45 -5.89 22.26
N ASP A 26 11.47 -5.04 22.33
CA ASP A 26 11.40 -3.76 23.05
C ASP A 26 11.44 -2.53 22.13
N PHE A 27 11.53 -2.75 20.81
CA PHE A 27 11.62 -1.67 19.83
C PHE A 27 10.86 -1.99 18.55
N VAL A 28 10.51 -0.95 17.81
CA VAL A 28 9.95 -1.02 16.45
C VAL A 28 10.95 -0.38 15.50
N CYS A 29 11.17 -1.00 14.33
CA CYS A 29 11.97 -0.42 13.25
C CYS A 29 11.05 -0.04 12.07
N PRO A 30 10.66 1.24 11.91
CA PRO A 30 9.76 1.65 10.83
C PRO A 30 10.26 1.30 9.43
N ASN A 31 11.57 1.42 9.20
CA ASN A 31 12.19 1.07 7.91
C ASN A 31 12.10 -0.42 7.57
N ALA A 32 11.90 -1.29 8.56
CA ALA A 32 11.64 -2.72 8.33
C ALA A 32 10.18 -3.01 7.97
N VAL A 33 9.25 -2.08 8.26
CA VAL A 33 7.86 -2.14 7.75
C VAL A 33 7.82 -1.62 6.31
N GLY A 34 8.55 -0.54 6.04
CA GLY A 34 8.61 0.12 4.73
C GLY A 34 7.92 1.47 4.72
N VAL A 35 8.10 2.21 3.61
CA VAL A 35 7.52 3.55 3.42
C VAL A 35 6.08 3.51 2.92
N ASP A 36 5.70 2.42 2.24
CA ASP A 36 4.35 2.15 1.74
C ASP A 36 3.68 1.09 2.65
N ILE A 37 3.16 1.57 3.78
CA ILE A 37 2.59 0.69 4.81
C ILE A 37 1.28 0.08 4.27
N GLY A 38 1.21 -1.25 4.30
CA GLY A 38 0.07 -1.99 3.76
C GLY A 38 0.19 -2.31 2.27
N CYS A 39 1.34 -2.00 1.63
CA CYS A 39 1.65 -2.50 0.29
C CYS A 39 1.48 -4.02 0.25
N GLY A 40 0.74 -4.52 -0.73
CA GLY A 40 0.39 -5.93 -0.83
C GLY A 40 -0.52 -6.21 -2.01
N MET A 41 -0.97 -7.46 -2.10
CA MET A 41 -1.80 -7.94 -3.20
C MET A 41 -3.16 -8.41 -2.69
N CYS A 42 -4.22 -8.09 -3.45
CA CYS A 42 -5.54 -8.66 -3.28
C CYS A 42 -5.87 -9.52 -4.51
N ALA A 43 -6.37 -10.74 -4.28
CA ALA A 43 -6.85 -11.62 -5.35
C ALA A 43 -8.35 -11.86 -5.18
N VAL A 44 -9.12 -11.53 -6.22
CA VAL A 44 -10.58 -11.71 -6.23
C VAL A 44 -10.95 -12.70 -7.33
N LYS A 45 -11.68 -13.76 -6.95
CA LYS A 45 -12.19 -14.74 -7.91
C LYS A 45 -13.39 -14.14 -8.65
N VAL A 46 -13.32 -14.10 -9.98
CA VAL A 46 -14.44 -13.65 -10.84
C VAL A 46 -15.25 -14.88 -11.29
N PRO A 47 -16.50 -15.05 -10.84
CA PRO A 47 -17.32 -16.19 -11.24
C PRO A 47 -17.56 -16.23 -12.75
N GLY A 48 -17.50 -17.42 -13.34
CA GLY A 48 -17.74 -17.64 -14.77
C GLY A 48 -16.60 -17.23 -15.70
N LEU A 49 -15.57 -16.55 -15.21
CA LEU A 49 -14.38 -16.23 -15.99
C LEU A 49 -13.46 -17.45 -16.06
N THR A 50 -13.25 -17.97 -17.27
CA THR A 50 -12.36 -19.10 -17.54
C THR A 50 -11.32 -18.72 -18.58
N ARG A 51 -10.21 -19.47 -18.65
CA ARG A 51 -9.15 -19.25 -19.65
C ARG A 51 -9.68 -19.22 -21.08
N LEU A 52 -10.65 -20.08 -21.40
CA LEU A 52 -11.25 -20.14 -22.74
C LEU A 52 -12.00 -18.87 -23.13
N GLY A 53 -12.48 -18.09 -22.14
CA GLY A 53 -13.16 -16.81 -22.35
C GLY A 53 -12.23 -15.61 -22.54
N LEU A 54 -10.90 -15.80 -22.48
CA LEU A 54 -9.91 -14.72 -22.54
C LEU A 54 -9.31 -14.59 -23.95
N SER A 55 -10.15 -14.25 -24.94
CA SER A 55 -9.63 -13.93 -26.29
C SER A 55 -8.81 -12.64 -26.28
N GLU A 56 -7.91 -12.47 -27.24
CA GLU A 56 -7.10 -11.26 -27.36
C GLU A 56 -7.97 -9.99 -27.46
N THR A 57 -9.03 -10.04 -28.28
CA THR A 57 -9.97 -8.93 -28.45
C THR A 57 -10.70 -8.58 -27.14
N PHE A 58 -11.04 -9.60 -26.34
CA PHE A 58 -11.62 -9.40 -25.03
C PHE A 58 -10.62 -8.76 -24.06
N LEU A 59 -9.37 -9.22 -24.03
CA LEU A 59 -8.32 -8.69 -23.16
C LEU A 59 -7.99 -7.24 -23.47
N VAL A 60 -7.90 -6.86 -24.74
CA VAL A 60 -7.70 -5.46 -25.16
C VAL A 60 -8.83 -4.57 -24.66
N LYS A 61 -10.09 -5.02 -24.80
CA LYS A 61 -11.27 -4.30 -24.31
C LYS A 61 -11.27 -4.18 -22.78
N LEU A 62 -10.98 -5.27 -22.07
CA LEU A 62 -10.91 -5.30 -20.61
C LEU A 62 -9.83 -4.34 -20.10
N HIS A 63 -8.62 -4.40 -20.66
CA HIS A 63 -7.53 -3.51 -20.30
C HIS A 63 -7.91 -2.04 -20.48
N GLY A 64 -8.50 -1.68 -21.63
CA GLY A 64 -8.96 -0.30 -21.87
C GLY A 64 -9.97 0.18 -20.82
N GLN A 65 -10.89 -0.69 -20.41
CA GLN A 65 -11.85 -0.38 -19.35
C GLN A 65 -11.21 -0.26 -17.96
N LEU A 66 -10.20 -1.08 -17.65
CA LEU A 66 -9.48 -1.01 -16.38
C LEU A 66 -8.72 0.30 -16.25
N VAL A 67 -7.94 0.66 -17.27
CA VAL A 67 -7.15 1.92 -17.28
C VAL A 67 -8.04 3.15 -17.17
N GLN A 68 -9.24 3.12 -17.77
CA GLN A 68 -10.19 4.23 -17.66
C GLN A 68 -10.86 4.36 -16.29
N ARG A 69 -11.05 3.24 -15.58
CA ARG A 69 -11.83 3.20 -14.32
C ARG A 69 -10.96 3.16 -13.07
N ILE A 70 -9.73 2.72 -13.18
CA ILE A 70 -8.79 2.62 -12.06
C ILE A 70 -7.79 3.77 -12.21
N PRO A 71 -7.94 4.85 -11.43
CA PRO A 71 -6.97 5.93 -11.44
C PRO A 71 -5.60 5.42 -11.00
N THR A 72 -4.55 5.80 -11.74
CA THR A 72 -3.16 5.47 -11.44
C THR A 72 -2.30 6.72 -11.48
N GLY A 73 -1.24 6.76 -10.68
CA GLY A 73 -0.30 7.87 -10.62
C GLY A 73 -0.41 8.67 -9.32
N PHE A 74 0.28 9.81 -9.28
CA PHE A 74 0.21 10.72 -8.14
C PHE A 74 -0.88 11.78 -8.35
N ASN A 75 -1.55 12.17 -7.27
CA ASN A 75 -2.61 13.19 -7.29
C ASN A 75 -3.72 12.87 -8.31
N SER A 76 -4.03 11.59 -8.52
CA SER A 76 -5.11 11.18 -9.43
C SER A 76 -6.47 11.69 -8.96
N HIS A 77 -6.58 11.99 -7.66
CA HIS A 77 -7.74 12.63 -7.06
C HIS A 77 -7.48 14.12 -6.76
N GLU A 78 -8.28 15.01 -7.38
CA GLU A 78 -8.24 16.44 -7.09
C GLU A 78 -8.63 16.77 -5.64
N LYS A 79 -9.38 15.92 -4.96
CA LYS A 79 -9.80 16.15 -3.57
C LYS A 79 -9.60 14.87 -2.80
N ALA A 80 -9.15 15.02 -1.55
CA ALA A 80 -8.98 13.88 -0.68
C ALA A 80 -10.31 13.20 -0.36
N SER A 81 -10.30 11.86 -0.36
CA SER A 81 -11.47 11.04 -0.07
C SER A 81 -12.00 11.33 1.35
N PRO A 82 -13.32 11.49 1.54
CA PRO A 82 -13.93 11.66 2.86
C PRO A 82 -13.54 10.53 3.83
N GLU A 83 -13.47 9.30 3.34
CA GLU A 83 -13.10 8.11 4.10
C GLU A 83 -11.66 8.18 4.59
N MET A 84 -10.71 8.53 3.71
CA MET A 84 -9.30 8.70 4.06
C MET A 84 -9.09 9.83 5.08
N ARG A 85 -9.78 10.97 4.90
CA ARG A 85 -9.75 12.07 5.88
C ARG A 85 -10.30 11.63 7.22
N GLY A 86 -11.43 10.91 7.22
CA GLY A 86 -12.06 10.40 8.43
C GLY A 86 -11.15 9.42 9.17
N ALA A 87 -10.51 8.49 8.45
CA ALA A 87 -9.54 7.57 9.02
C ALA A 87 -8.33 8.30 9.61
N MET A 88 -7.75 9.25 8.87
CA MET A 88 -6.63 10.05 9.36
C MET A 88 -7.00 10.84 10.61
N LYS A 89 -8.17 11.47 10.63
CA LYS A 89 -8.66 12.22 11.79
C LYS A 89 -8.77 11.33 13.02
N ARG A 90 -9.38 10.15 12.91
CA ARG A 90 -9.48 9.18 14.02
C ARG A 90 -8.11 8.79 14.55
N LEU A 91 -7.17 8.45 13.67
CA LEU A 91 -5.81 8.08 14.07
C LEU A 91 -5.09 9.21 14.81
N MET A 92 -5.26 10.46 14.37
CA MET A 92 -4.67 11.63 15.03
C MET A 92 -5.28 11.88 16.42
N GLU A 93 -6.58 11.66 16.57
CA GLU A 93 -7.29 11.80 17.85
C GLU A 93 -6.93 10.68 18.83
N GLU A 94 -6.88 9.43 18.37
CA GLU A 94 -6.62 8.26 19.21
C GLU A 94 -5.18 8.19 19.73
N HIS A 95 -4.19 8.56 18.92
CA HIS A 95 -2.78 8.33 19.25
C HIS A 95 -1.98 9.59 19.63
N ASN A 96 -2.61 10.77 19.60
CA ASN A 96 -2.02 12.07 19.95
C ASN A 96 -0.55 12.23 19.47
N PRO A 97 -0.32 12.27 18.14
CA PRO A 97 1.02 12.19 17.57
C PRO A 97 1.91 13.39 17.91
N THR A 98 3.23 13.20 17.84
CA THR A 98 4.21 14.27 18.10
C THR A 98 4.07 15.46 17.14
N ALA A 99 4.60 16.63 17.53
CA ALA A 99 4.59 17.82 16.67
C ALA A 99 5.26 17.56 15.30
N HIS A 100 6.36 16.79 15.28
CA HIS A 100 7.01 16.40 14.03
C HIS A 100 6.07 15.58 13.14
N THR A 101 5.44 14.55 13.70
CA THR A 101 4.49 13.70 12.96
C THR A 101 3.31 14.50 12.42
N ARG A 102 2.75 15.44 13.19
CA ARG A 102 1.68 16.34 12.72
C ARG A 102 2.12 17.26 11.59
N GLY A 103 3.39 17.67 11.55
CA GLY A 103 3.95 18.48 10.47
C GLY A 103 4.28 17.67 9.21
N VAL A 104 4.54 16.37 9.34
CA VAL A 104 4.79 15.46 8.22
C VAL A 104 3.47 15.01 7.57
N ILE A 105 2.45 14.70 8.36
CA ILE A 105 1.12 14.31 7.88
C ILE A 105 0.40 15.53 7.31
N GLY A 106 -0.21 15.39 6.14
CA GLY A 106 -0.88 16.49 5.45
C GLY A 106 -1.70 16.02 4.26
N GLU A 107 -2.34 16.96 3.55
CA GLU A 107 -3.29 16.70 2.45
C GLU A 107 -2.79 15.71 1.40
N ARG A 108 -1.48 15.69 1.10
CA ARG A 108 -0.92 14.74 0.12
C ARG A 108 -1.16 13.27 0.48
N HIS A 109 -1.29 12.92 1.77
CA HIS A 109 -1.46 11.53 2.22
C HIS A 109 -2.92 11.09 2.20
N VAL A 110 -3.85 12.01 1.95
CA VAL A 110 -5.28 11.73 1.80
C VAL A 110 -5.76 11.89 0.36
N ARG A 111 -4.90 12.35 -0.55
CA ARG A 111 -5.13 12.56 -2.01
C ARG A 111 -4.37 11.55 -2.86
N GLN A 112 -4.35 10.28 -2.45
CA GLN A 112 -3.93 9.19 -3.33
C GLN A 112 -4.91 9.12 -4.49
#